data_AF-A0A1A8XU21-F1
#
_entry.id   AF-A0A1A8XU21-F1
#
_cell.length_a   1.000
_cell.length_b   1.000
_cell.length_c   1.000
_cell.angle_alpha   90.00
_cell.angle_beta   90.00
_cell.angle_gamma   90.00
#
_symmetry.space_group_name_H-M   'P 1'
#
loop_
_entity.id
_entity.type
_entity.pdbx_description
1 polymer ?
#
loop_
_entity_poly.entity_id
_entity_poly.type
_entity_poly.pdbx_seq_one_letter_code
_entity_poly.pdbx_strand_id
1 'polypeptide(L)'
;MNPDRRSLPSHTAATVILVHGLWTPAAVFALQDRWLQQHGYRPLRFGYPSVRLKLSQNVQGLQHFVATTDATEIHLVGHSLGGLVILDMLRQMPDPRLRRVVLLGTPCLDSHCARRLAGLAGMPALLGRSIMEWLSRASDATVGAGSAVEVGVLAGTRSVGLGRLVPGLPQPNDGVVALAETRLAGAADSIELPIAHSEMLASRRCAAQIASFLQTGRFQHDRQD
;
A
#
# COMPACT_ATOMS: atom_id res chain seq x y z
N MET A 1 20.26 -48.18 12.91
CA MET A 1 19.07 -47.71 12.16
C MET A 1 18.23 -46.89 13.12
N ASN A 2 18.05 -45.59 12.86
CA ASN A 2 17.23 -44.71 13.69
C ASN A 2 16.07 -44.19 12.82
N PRO A 3 14.83 -44.68 12.99
CA PRO A 3 13.70 -44.25 12.21
C PRO A 3 12.85 -43.28 13.04
N ASP A 4 13.24 -42.01 13.10
CA ASP A 4 12.29 -40.92 13.38
C ASP A 4 12.95 -39.54 13.21
N ARG A 5 13.13 -39.14 11.95
CA ARG A 5 13.10 -37.71 11.59
C ARG A 5 11.79 -37.47 10.87
N ARG A 6 10.73 -37.20 11.63
CA ARG A 6 9.57 -36.49 11.09
C ARG A 6 10.08 -35.14 10.58
N SER A 7 10.19 -35.02 9.26
CA SER A 7 10.42 -33.76 8.59
C SER A 7 9.27 -32.81 8.96
N LEU A 8 9.56 -31.80 9.77
CA LEU A 8 8.64 -30.68 9.98
C LEU A 8 8.31 -30.10 8.60
N PRO A 9 7.03 -29.80 8.30
CA PRO A 9 6.69 -29.13 7.04
C PRO A 9 7.52 -27.85 6.95
N SER A 10 8.26 -27.71 5.85
CA SER A 10 8.91 -26.47 5.47
C SER A 10 7.80 -25.43 5.31
N HIS A 11 7.54 -24.64 6.34
CA HIS A 11 6.68 -23.46 6.22
C HIS A 11 7.42 -22.46 5.33
N THR A 12 7.14 -22.51 4.03
CA THR A 12 7.60 -21.50 3.09
C THR A 12 7.11 -20.15 3.59
N ALA A 13 8.04 -19.23 3.85
CA ALA A 13 7.73 -17.88 4.30
C ALA A 13 6.66 -17.23 3.41
N ALA A 14 5.62 -16.65 4.03
CA ALA A 14 4.57 -15.93 3.32
C ALA A 14 5.18 -14.79 2.50
N THR A 15 4.65 -14.58 1.29
CA THR A 15 5.19 -13.58 0.36
C THR A 15 4.55 -12.23 0.57
N VAL A 16 5.34 -11.16 0.55
CA VAL A 16 4.84 -9.79 0.66
C VAL A 16 5.20 -9.01 -0.60
N ILE A 17 4.22 -8.64 -1.42
CA ILE A 17 4.47 -7.86 -2.64
C ILE A 17 4.36 -6.36 -2.30
N LEU A 18 5.46 -5.65 -2.49
CA LEU A 18 5.59 -4.22 -2.22
C LEU A 18 5.34 -3.43 -3.51
N VAL A 19 4.36 -2.51 -3.48
CA VAL A 19 3.87 -1.75 -4.64
C VAL A 19 4.10 -0.25 -4.42
N HIS A 20 5.02 0.33 -5.18
CA HIS A 20 5.49 1.71 -4.99
C HIS A 20 4.49 2.77 -5.47
N GLY A 21 4.73 4.03 -5.10
CA GLY A 21 3.91 5.17 -5.46
C GLY A 21 4.29 5.85 -6.79
N LEU A 22 3.73 7.03 -7.00
CA LEU A 22 4.02 7.89 -8.15
C LEU A 22 5.47 8.39 -8.11
N TRP A 23 6.13 8.49 -9.27
CA TRP A 23 7.52 8.97 -9.46
C TRP A 23 8.64 8.19 -8.76
N THR A 24 8.32 7.17 -7.96
CA THR A 24 9.30 6.34 -7.28
C THR A 24 9.57 5.04 -8.04
N PRO A 25 10.80 4.52 -8.05
CA PRO A 25 11.06 3.14 -8.48
C PRO A 25 10.76 2.14 -7.36
N ALA A 26 10.59 0.86 -7.70
CA ALA A 26 10.37 -0.22 -6.70
C ALA A 26 11.47 -0.31 -5.62
N ALA A 27 12.68 0.15 -5.93
CA ALA A 27 13.81 0.18 -5.00
C ALA A 27 13.59 1.05 -3.75
N VAL A 28 12.62 1.98 -3.74
CA VAL A 28 12.32 2.78 -2.54
C VAL A 28 11.90 1.94 -1.34
N PHE A 29 11.43 0.72 -1.58
CA PHE A 29 11.08 -0.24 -0.53
C PHE A 29 12.29 -1.03 0.01
N ALA A 30 13.52 -0.71 -0.35
CA ALA A 30 14.68 -1.52 0.03
C ALA A 30 14.84 -1.72 1.55
N LEU A 31 14.50 -0.71 2.35
CA LEU A 31 14.55 -0.82 3.81
C LEU A 31 13.39 -1.66 4.35
N GLN A 32 12.17 -1.43 3.88
CA GLN A 32 11.00 -2.21 4.29
C GLN A 32 11.16 -3.70 3.93
N ASP A 33 11.66 -4.01 2.74
CA ASP A 33 11.98 -5.37 2.33
C ASP A 33 12.94 -6.03 3.35
N ARG A 34 14.07 -5.39 3.65
CA ARG A 34 15.02 -5.92 4.64
C ARG A 34 14.40 -6.15 6.02
N TRP A 35 13.54 -5.26 6.49
CA TRP A 35 12.89 -5.40 7.78
C TRP A 35 11.80 -6.47 7.78
N LEU A 36 11.04 -6.60 6.69
CA LEU A 36 10.05 -7.67 6.55
C LEU A 36 10.70 -9.07 6.46
N GLN A 37 11.88 -9.18 5.83
CA GLN A 37 12.69 -10.41 5.89
C GLN A 37 13.07 -10.76 7.33
N GLN A 38 13.41 -9.75 8.17
CA GLN A 38 13.69 -9.97 9.60
C GLN A 38 12.45 -10.41 10.38
N HIS A 39 11.25 -10.09 9.90
CA HIS A 39 9.97 -10.57 10.41
C HIS A 39 9.54 -11.94 9.82
N GLY A 40 10.41 -12.60 9.04
CA GLY A 40 10.15 -13.94 8.51
C GLY A 40 9.33 -13.99 7.22
N TYR A 41 9.12 -12.85 6.55
CA TYR A 41 8.46 -12.78 5.25
C TYR A 41 9.45 -12.94 4.09
N ARG A 42 8.91 -13.26 2.91
CA ARG A 42 9.64 -13.18 1.63
C ARG A 42 9.13 -12.00 0.80
N PRO A 43 9.75 -10.82 0.87
CA PRO A 43 9.25 -9.68 0.13
C PRO A 43 9.66 -9.75 -1.35
N LEU A 44 8.75 -9.32 -2.21
CA LEU A 44 8.99 -9.10 -3.63
C LEU A 44 8.61 -7.66 -3.95
N ARG A 45 9.41 -6.98 -4.78
CA ARG A 45 9.14 -5.58 -5.15
C ARG A 45 8.56 -5.55 -6.55
N PHE A 46 7.33 -5.07 -6.68
CA PHE A 46 6.70 -4.88 -7.98
C PHE A 46 7.00 -3.47 -8.50
N GLY A 47 7.66 -3.41 -9.66
CA GLY A 47 7.95 -2.16 -10.36
C GLY A 47 7.02 -1.95 -11.54
N TYR A 48 6.48 -0.73 -11.68
CA TYR A 48 5.58 -0.39 -12.77
C TYR A 48 5.73 1.08 -13.23
N PRO A 49 5.37 1.42 -14.48
CA PRO A 49 5.48 2.79 -14.98
C PRO A 49 4.33 3.68 -14.46
N SER A 50 4.49 4.19 -13.24
CA SER A 50 3.45 4.98 -12.53
C SER A 50 2.99 6.25 -13.24
N VAL A 51 3.84 6.88 -14.07
CA VAL A 51 3.48 8.09 -14.84
C VAL A 51 2.96 7.76 -16.24
N ARG A 52 3.59 6.79 -16.90
CA ARG A 52 3.42 6.56 -18.35
C ARG A 52 2.22 5.68 -18.67
N LEU A 53 1.87 4.75 -17.78
CA LEU A 53 0.72 3.87 -17.96
C LEU A 53 -0.50 4.37 -17.20
N LYS A 54 -1.67 3.96 -17.70
CA LYS A 54 -2.95 4.09 -17.03
C LYS A 54 -2.99 3.22 -15.77
N LEU A 55 -3.82 3.60 -14.79
CA LEU A 55 -4.05 2.82 -13.57
C LEU A 55 -4.51 1.41 -13.93
N SER A 56 -5.48 1.28 -14.85
CA SER A 56 -5.98 -0.03 -15.33
C SER A 56 -4.87 -0.93 -15.89
N GLN A 57 -3.89 -0.36 -16.60
CA GLN A 57 -2.75 -1.12 -17.14
C GLN A 57 -1.78 -1.55 -16.03
N ASN A 58 -1.54 -0.68 -15.05
CA ASN A 58 -0.70 -1.01 -13.89
C ASN A 58 -1.35 -2.09 -13.01
N VAL A 59 -2.68 -2.08 -12.90
CA VAL A 59 -3.46 -3.13 -12.23
C VAL A 59 -3.30 -4.46 -12.95
N GLN A 60 -3.39 -4.50 -14.28
CA GLN A 60 -3.12 -5.72 -15.05
C GLN A 60 -1.69 -6.24 -14.85
N GLY A 61 -0.72 -5.33 -14.77
CA GLY A 61 0.66 -5.69 -14.44
C GLY A 61 0.79 -6.35 -13.07
N LEU A 62 0.13 -5.79 -12.05
CA LEU A 62 0.13 -6.37 -10.70
C LEU A 62 -0.59 -7.72 -10.66
N GLN A 63 -1.74 -7.85 -11.33
CA GLN A 63 -2.46 -9.12 -11.47
C GLN A 63 -1.57 -10.22 -12.05
N HIS A 64 -0.86 -9.91 -13.14
CA HIS A 64 0.08 -10.85 -13.76
C HIS A 64 1.23 -11.21 -12.82
N PHE A 65 1.77 -10.23 -12.09
CA PHE A 65 2.84 -10.46 -11.13
C PHE A 65 2.39 -11.38 -9.97
N VAL A 66 1.18 -11.16 -9.43
CA VAL A 66 0.59 -12.03 -8.41
C VAL A 66 0.35 -13.44 -8.97
N ALA A 67 -0.22 -13.57 -10.16
CA ALA A 67 -0.53 -14.86 -10.78
C ALA A 67 0.72 -15.72 -11.03
N THR A 68 1.84 -15.08 -11.40
CA THR A 68 3.12 -15.75 -11.68
C THR A 68 4.00 -15.94 -10.45
N THR A 69 3.62 -15.36 -9.31
CA THR A 69 4.35 -15.54 -8.05
C THR A 69 4.12 -16.94 -7.49
N ASP A 70 5.20 -17.71 -7.36
CA ASP A 70 5.18 -19.03 -6.71
C ASP A 70 5.14 -18.89 -5.18
N ALA A 71 3.94 -18.70 -4.66
CA ALA A 71 3.66 -18.60 -3.23
C ALA A 71 2.33 -19.27 -2.91
N THR A 72 2.23 -19.86 -1.72
CA THR A 72 0.98 -20.41 -1.16
C THR A 72 0.18 -19.36 -0.38
N GLU A 73 0.85 -18.32 0.11
CA GLU A 73 0.27 -17.20 0.85
C GLU A 73 0.90 -15.88 0.41
N ILE A 74 0.05 -14.92 0.05
CA ILE A 74 0.45 -13.61 -0.47
C ILE A 74 -0.20 -12.49 0.36
N HIS A 75 0.62 -11.52 0.73
CA HIS A 75 0.22 -10.23 1.24
C HIS A 75 0.66 -9.13 0.29
N LEU A 76 -0.01 -7.97 0.35
CA LEU A 76 0.35 -6.81 -0.45
C LEU A 76 0.58 -5.61 0.47
N VAL A 77 1.56 -4.78 0.13
CA VAL A 77 1.79 -3.49 0.80
C VAL A 77 1.92 -2.42 -0.27
N GLY A 78 1.00 -1.46 -0.28
CA GLY A 78 0.97 -0.38 -1.24
C GLY A 78 1.28 0.96 -0.59
N HIS A 79 2.18 1.73 -1.20
CA HIS A 79 2.40 3.12 -0.79
C HIS A 79 1.75 4.08 -1.78
N SER A 80 0.97 5.05 -1.27
CA SER A 80 0.38 6.11 -2.09
C SER A 80 -0.40 5.52 -3.28
N LEU A 81 -0.08 5.92 -4.51
CA LEU A 81 -0.63 5.35 -5.76
C LEU A 81 -0.56 3.80 -5.82
N GLY A 82 0.47 3.18 -5.27
CA GLY A 82 0.58 1.72 -5.24
C GLY A 82 -0.54 1.04 -4.45
N GLY A 83 -1.08 1.70 -3.43
CA GLY A 83 -2.26 1.23 -2.74
C GLY A 83 -3.53 1.32 -3.58
N LEU A 84 -3.65 2.34 -4.44
CA LEU A 84 -4.77 2.43 -5.40
C LEU A 84 -4.71 1.29 -6.43
N VAL A 85 -3.52 0.95 -6.91
CA VAL A 85 -3.32 -0.21 -7.81
C VAL A 85 -3.78 -1.50 -7.13
N ILE A 86 -3.44 -1.69 -5.85
CA ILE A 86 -3.89 -2.86 -5.08
C ILE A 86 -5.41 -2.88 -4.91
N LEU A 87 -6.01 -1.76 -4.49
CA LEU A 87 -7.46 -1.67 -4.29
C LEU A 87 -8.23 -1.97 -5.57
N ASP A 88 -7.81 -1.44 -6.71
CA ASP A 88 -8.41 -1.75 -8.01
C ASP A 88 -8.25 -3.22 -8.40
N MET A 89 -7.08 -3.82 -8.09
CA MET A 89 -6.85 -5.24 -8.35
C MET A 89 -7.79 -6.12 -7.54
N LEU A 90 -7.97 -5.84 -6.25
CA LEU A 90 -8.82 -6.64 -5.37
C LEU A 90 -10.28 -6.68 -5.83
N ARG A 91 -10.77 -5.63 -6.50
CA ARG A 91 -12.13 -5.60 -7.08
C ARG A 91 -12.27 -6.50 -8.31
N GLN A 92 -11.18 -6.80 -9.00
CA GLN A 92 -11.18 -7.46 -10.30
C GLN A 92 -10.66 -8.90 -10.24
N MET A 93 -9.83 -9.23 -9.25
CA MET A 93 -9.14 -10.52 -9.16
C MET A 93 -9.31 -11.14 -7.77
N PRO A 94 -10.23 -12.11 -7.62
CA PRO A 94 -10.20 -12.99 -6.46
C PRO A 94 -9.03 -13.97 -6.61
N ASP A 95 -8.00 -13.83 -5.77
CA ASP A 95 -6.93 -14.82 -5.64
C ASP A 95 -7.00 -15.46 -4.24
N PRO A 96 -7.22 -16.78 -4.12
CA PRO A 96 -7.43 -17.45 -2.83
C PRO A 96 -6.18 -17.45 -1.93
N ARG A 97 -5.01 -17.07 -2.48
CA ARG A 97 -3.75 -16.96 -1.75
C ARG A 97 -3.60 -15.61 -1.07
N LEU A 98 -4.35 -14.59 -1.50
CA LEU A 98 -4.32 -13.27 -0.89
C LEU A 98 -4.98 -13.32 0.48
N ARG A 99 -4.26 -12.85 1.49
CA ARG A 99 -4.75 -12.81 2.88
C ARG A 99 -4.94 -11.40 3.40
N ARG A 100 -3.92 -10.56 3.26
CA ARG A 100 -3.89 -9.23 3.89
C ARG A 100 -3.22 -8.18 3.04
N VAL A 101 -3.72 -6.95 3.16
CA VAL A 101 -3.19 -5.78 2.48
C VAL A 101 -2.93 -4.68 3.50
N VAL A 102 -1.78 -4.00 3.38
CA VAL A 102 -1.52 -2.76 4.12
C VAL A 102 -1.37 -1.59 3.15
N LEU A 103 -2.15 -0.54 3.37
CA LEU A 103 -2.10 0.70 2.62
C LEU A 103 -1.34 1.75 3.42
N LEU A 104 -0.28 2.32 2.84
CA LEU A 104 0.59 3.32 3.45
C LEU A 104 0.32 4.69 2.81
N GLY A 105 -0.37 5.57 3.52
CA GLY A 105 -0.69 6.92 3.04
C GLY A 105 -1.42 6.93 1.69
N THR A 106 -2.24 5.90 1.42
CA THR A 106 -2.97 5.79 0.16
C THR A 106 -4.18 6.71 0.18
N PRO A 107 -4.34 7.60 -0.82
CA PRO A 107 -5.50 8.50 -0.91
C PRO A 107 -6.73 7.72 -1.39
N CYS A 108 -7.31 6.89 -0.52
CA CYS A 108 -8.38 5.95 -0.87
C CYS A 108 -9.62 6.66 -1.42
N LEU A 109 -10.04 7.76 -0.79
CA LEU A 109 -11.24 8.50 -1.20
C LEU A 109 -10.93 9.55 -2.26
N ASP A 110 -9.98 10.43 -2.00
CA ASP A 110 -9.67 11.54 -2.89
C ASP A 110 -8.25 12.05 -2.63
N SER A 111 -7.75 12.96 -3.47
CA SER A 111 -6.48 13.64 -3.24
C SER A 111 -6.60 15.10 -3.64
N HIS A 112 -6.66 15.96 -2.63
CA HIS A 112 -6.60 17.41 -2.76
C HIS A 112 -5.36 17.83 -3.52
N CYS A 113 -4.20 17.25 -3.20
CA CYS A 113 -2.95 17.51 -3.92
C CYS A 113 -3.07 17.18 -5.40
N ALA A 114 -3.57 15.98 -5.74
CA ALA A 114 -3.71 15.58 -7.14
C ALA A 114 -4.73 16.46 -7.89
N ARG A 115 -5.87 16.81 -7.27
CA ARG A 115 -6.88 17.70 -7.89
C ARG A 115 -6.35 19.11 -8.13
N ARG A 116 -5.65 19.69 -7.16
CA ARG A 116 -5.05 21.02 -7.29
C ARG A 116 -4.01 21.04 -8.40
N LEU A 117 -3.12 20.05 -8.41
CA LEU A 117 -2.10 19.94 -9.45
C LEU A 117 -2.72 19.68 -10.83
N ALA A 118 -3.78 18.88 -10.95
CA ALA A 118 -4.45 18.63 -12.22
C ALA A 118 -5.05 19.90 -12.86
N GLY A 119 -5.33 20.95 -12.08
CA GLY A 119 -5.82 22.24 -12.59
C GLY A 119 -4.73 23.19 -13.11
N LEU A 120 -3.44 22.86 -12.93
CA LEU A 120 -2.32 23.72 -13.32
C LEU A 120 -1.74 23.30 -14.68
N ALA A 121 -1.34 24.29 -15.50
CA ALA A 121 -0.74 24.02 -16.80
C ALA A 121 0.50 23.12 -16.69
N GLY A 122 0.56 22.05 -17.51
CA GLY A 122 1.67 21.10 -17.54
C GLY A 122 1.70 20.06 -16.41
N MET A 123 1.00 20.29 -15.30
CA MET A 123 0.97 19.36 -14.17
C MET A 123 0.21 18.04 -14.42
N PRO A 124 -0.88 17.96 -15.22
CA PRO A 124 -1.50 16.69 -15.59
C PRO A 124 -0.53 15.71 -16.26
N ALA A 125 0.39 16.22 -17.10
CA ALA A 125 1.41 15.39 -17.73
C ALA A 125 2.42 14.85 -16.71
N LEU A 126 2.74 15.65 -15.68
CA LEU A 126 3.63 15.27 -14.59
C LEU A 126 2.98 14.25 -13.65
N LEU A 127 1.72 14.48 -13.24
CA LEU A 127 0.92 13.52 -12.46
C LEU A 127 0.77 12.18 -13.17
N GLY A 128 0.76 12.20 -14.50
CA GLY A 128 0.79 11.02 -15.33
C GLY A 128 -0.57 10.34 -15.49
N ARG A 129 -0.61 9.38 -16.42
CA ARG A 129 -1.86 8.76 -16.87
C ARG A 129 -2.57 7.96 -15.79
N SER A 130 -1.84 7.43 -14.80
CA SER A 130 -2.44 6.68 -13.68
C SER A 130 -3.29 7.57 -12.77
N ILE A 131 -2.72 8.68 -12.30
CA ILE A 131 -3.45 9.61 -11.44
C ILE A 131 -4.60 10.28 -12.21
N MET A 132 -4.37 10.65 -13.48
CA MET A 132 -5.44 11.25 -14.28
C MET A 132 -6.60 10.30 -14.53
N GLU A 133 -6.35 9.02 -14.79
CA GLU A 133 -7.42 8.03 -14.91
C GLU A 133 -8.14 7.84 -13.57
N TRP A 134 -7.40 7.74 -12.47
CA TRP A 134 -8.00 7.62 -11.14
C TRP A 134 -8.89 8.83 -10.78
N LEU A 135 -8.41 10.06 -10.99
CA LEU A 135 -9.17 11.30 -10.73
C LEU A 135 -10.43 11.43 -11.58
N SER A 136 -10.47 10.76 -12.74
CA SER A 136 -11.64 10.78 -13.62
C SER A 136 -12.76 9.83 -13.19
N ARG A 137 -12.49 8.94 -12.23
CA ARG A 137 -13.45 7.96 -11.70
C ARG A 137 -14.20 8.52 -10.49
N ALA A 138 -15.40 8.00 -10.25
CA ALA A 138 -16.12 8.29 -9.02
C ALA A 138 -15.34 7.71 -7.82
N SER A 139 -15.34 8.43 -6.70
CA SER A 139 -14.76 7.94 -5.46
C SER A 139 -15.75 6.97 -4.80
N ASP A 140 -15.41 5.69 -4.81
CA ASP A 140 -16.20 4.62 -4.21
C ASP A 140 -15.32 3.59 -3.48
N ALA A 141 -14.11 4.00 -3.05
CA ALA A 141 -13.17 3.09 -2.43
C ALA A 141 -13.76 2.48 -1.14
N THR A 142 -14.11 1.22 -1.27
CA THR A 142 -14.67 0.38 -0.22
C THR A 142 -14.04 -1.00 -0.34
N VAL A 143 -13.83 -1.65 0.79
CA VAL A 143 -13.59 -3.09 0.83
C VAL A 143 -14.96 -3.76 0.84
N GLY A 144 -15.22 -4.63 -0.13
CA GLY A 144 -16.51 -5.30 -0.24
C GLY A 144 -16.88 -6.06 1.04
N ALA A 145 -18.12 -5.94 1.48
CA ALA A 145 -18.64 -6.71 2.60
C ALA A 145 -18.45 -8.22 2.33
N GLY A 146 -17.76 -8.92 3.23
CA GLY A 146 -17.44 -10.34 3.05
C GLY A 146 -16.15 -10.63 2.26
N SER A 147 -15.32 -9.63 1.97
CA SER A 147 -13.96 -9.86 1.45
C SER A 147 -13.18 -10.80 2.37
N ALA A 148 -12.63 -11.87 1.80
CA ALA A 148 -11.71 -12.75 2.51
C ALA A 148 -10.33 -12.11 2.77
N VAL A 149 -10.06 -10.97 2.12
CA VAL A 149 -8.82 -10.21 2.26
C VAL A 149 -9.03 -9.07 3.27
N GLU A 150 -8.25 -9.09 4.35
CA GLU A 150 -8.25 -8.04 5.38
C GLU A 150 -7.38 -6.86 4.92
N VAL A 151 -7.91 -5.64 4.97
CA VAL A 151 -7.19 -4.42 4.55
C VAL A 151 -6.95 -3.50 5.73
N GLY A 152 -5.69 -3.14 5.96
CA GLY A 152 -5.25 -2.22 7.00
C GLY A 152 -4.81 -0.89 6.41
N VAL A 153 -5.17 0.21 7.07
CA VAL A 153 -4.76 1.57 6.66
C VAL A 153 -3.75 2.14 7.66
N LEU A 154 -2.56 2.50 7.20
CA LEU A 154 -1.56 3.24 7.97
C LEU A 154 -1.44 4.64 7.40
N ALA A 155 -1.89 5.64 8.17
CA ALA A 155 -1.87 7.04 7.79
C ALA A 155 -0.77 7.82 8.53
N GLY A 156 -0.19 8.81 7.84
CA GLY A 156 0.81 9.70 8.41
C GLY A 156 0.16 11.03 8.81
N THR A 157 0.65 11.64 9.88
CA THR A 157 0.10 12.90 10.40
C THR A 157 1.13 14.03 10.47
N ARG A 158 2.37 13.78 10.02
CA ARG A 158 3.45 14.78 10.04
C ARG A 158 3.64 15.40 8.67
N SER A 159 3.22 16.66 8.55
CA SER A 159 3.26 17.41 7.29
C SER A 159 4.69 17.88 6.95
N VAL A 160 5.46 17.06 6.23
CA VAL A 160 6.81 17.39 5.72
C VAL A 160 6.93 16.94 4.26
N GLY A 161 7.56 17.77 3.42
CA GLY A 161 7.89 17.42 2.03
C GLY A 161 7.14 18.21 0.95
N LEU A 162 7.18 17.69 -0.28
CA LEU A 162 6.77 18.38 -1.52
C LEU A 162 5.29 18.81 -1.57
N GLY A 163 4.37 18.07 -0.95
CA GLY A 163 2.95 18.46 -0.97
C GLY A 163 2.61 19.66 -0.06
N ARG A 164 3.56 20.14 0.78
CA ARG A 164 3.43 21.47 1.42
C ARG A 164 3.41 22.62 0.41
N LEU A 165 3.88 22.39 -0.82
CA LEU A 165 3.80 23.38 -1.90
C LEU A 165 2.38 23.53 -2.43
N VAL A 166 1.49 22.58 -2.16
CA VAL A 166 0.08 22.67 -2.53
C VAL A 166 -0.68 23.38 -1.40
N PRO A 167 -1.24 24.58 -1.65
CA PRO A 167 -1.94 25.33 -0.62
C PRO A 167 -3.26 24.65 -0.22
N GLY A 168 -3.61 24.76 1.06
CA GLY A 168 -4.90 24.35 1.59
C GLY A 168 -5.10 22.85 1.75
N LEU A 169 -4.02 22.05 1.83
CA LEU A 169 -4.13 20.62 2.16
C LEU A 169 -4.76 20.46 3.57
N PRO A 170 -5.89 19.73 3.70
CA PRO A 170 -6.55 19.53 4.99
C PRO A 170 -5.64 18.88 6.04
N GLN A 171 -5.81 19.24 7.30
CA GLN A 171 -5.03 18.71 8.43
C GLN A 171 -5.87 17.74 9.29
N PRO A 172 -5.24 16.75 9.94
CA PRO A 172 -3.83 16.39 9.81
C PRO A 172 -3.51 15.74 8.46
N ASN A 173 -2.26 15.85 8.01
CA ASN A 173 -1.76 15.21 6.79
C ASN A 173 -0.29 14.80 6.91
N ASP A 174 0.13 13.89 6.05
CA ASP A 174 1.52 13.41 5.96
C ASP A 174 2.40 14.29 5.05
N GLY A 175 1.91 15.44 4.64
CA GLY A 175 2.56 16.37 3.72
C GLY A 175 2.19 16.16 2.26
N VAL A 176 1.39 15.14 1.91
CA VAL A 176 0.86 14.91 0.55
C VAL A 176 -0.62 14.50 0.59
N VAL A 177 -0.98 13.63 1.52
CA VAL A 177 -2.31 13.04 1.67
C VAL A 177 -2.87 13.40 3.04
N ALA A 178 -4.09 13.91 3.06
CA ALA A 178 -4.80 14.18 4.30
C ALA A 178 -5.27 12.90 4.96
N LEU A 179 -5.31 12.87 6.29
CA LEU A 179 -5.83 11.73 7.04
C LEU A 179 -7.27 11.38 6.62
N ALA A 180 -8.08 12.39 6.32
CA ALA A 180 -9.45 12.17 5.84
C ALA A 180 -9.50 11.42 4.50
N GLU A 181 -8.49 11.61 3.65
CA GLU A 181 -8.37 11.00 2.32
C GLU A 181 -7.95 9.51 2.40
N THR A 182 -7.27 9.11 3.47
CA THR A 182 -6.83 7.71 3.65
C THR A 182 -7.92 6.79 4.17
N ARG A 183 -9.08 7.33 4.58
CA ARG A 183 -10.18 6.52 5.12
C ARG A 183 -10.67 5.51 4.10
N LEU A 184 -10.93 4.28 4.55
CA LEU A 184 -11.42 3.20 3.70
C LEU A 184 -12.53 2.47 4.43
N ALA A 185 -13.76 2.55 3.92
CA ALA A 185 -14.87 1.80 4.49
C ALA A 185 -14.62 0.30 4.32
N GLY A 186 -14.81 -0.47 5.39
CA GLY A 186 -14.52 -1.91 5.42
C GLY A 186 -13.06 -2.28 5.68
N ALA A 187 -12.18 -1.31 6.00
CA ALA A 187 -10.87 -1.62 6.55
C ALA A 187 -11.00 -2.42 7.86
N ALA A 188 -10.16 -3.44 8.03
CA ALA A 188 -10.14 -4.29 9.22
C ALA A 188 -9.55 -3.55 10.43
N ASP A 189 -8.57 -2.68 10.19
CA ASP A 189 -7.96 -1.82 11.19
C ASP A 189 -7.33 -0.59 10.52
N SER A 190 -7.09 0.47 11.29
CA SER A 190 -6.42 1.67 10.82
C SER A 190 -5.58 2.29 11.92
N ILE A 191 -4.34 2.70 11.63
CA ILE A 191 -3.46 3.37 12.59
C ILE A 191 -2.88 4.67 12.03
N GLU A 192 -2.71 5.65 12.91
CA GLU A 192 -2.07 6.93 12.61
C GLU A 192 -0.68 6.99 13.23
N LEU A 193 0.31 7.40 12.45
CA LEU A 193 1.69 7.58 12.90
C LEU A 193 2.16 9.02 12.65
N PRO A 194 2.94 9.64 13.57
CA PRO A 194 3.50 10.98 13.41
C PRO A 194 4.70 11.00 12.44
N ILE A 195 4.47 10.54 11.21
CA ILE A 195 5.47 10.39 10.15
C ILE A 195 5.00 11.05 8.86
N ALA A 196 5.96 11.43 8.02
CA ALA A 196 5.70 12.04 6.72
C ALA A 196 5.48 11.00 5.61
N HIS A 197 4.91 11.44 4.49
CA HIS A 197 4.49 10.55 3.40
C HIS A 197 5.61 9.65 2.88
N SER A 198 6.78 10.23 2.59
CA SER A 198 7.94 9.48 2.09
C SER A 198 8.70 8.76 3.20
N GLU A 199 8.60 9.22 4.44
CA GLU A 199 9.25 8.59 5.60
C GLU A 199 8.67 7.20 5.88
N MET A 200 7.40 6.95 5.53
CA MET A 200 6.79 5.62 5.63
C MET A 200 7.63 4.52 4.94
N LEU A 201 8.28 4.84 3.82
CA LEU A 201 9.10 3.92 3.04
C LEU A 201 10.41 3.54 3.74
N ALA A 202 10.82 4.31 4.75
CA ALA A 202 12.09 4.17 5.47
C ALA A 202 11.92 4.19 6.99
N SER A 203 10.74 3.85 7.50
CA SER A 203 10.43 3.82 8.93
C SER A 203 10.35 2.41 9.48
N ARG A 204 11.20 2.09 10.48
CA ARG A 204 11.11 0.83 11.24
C ARG A 204 9.79 0.69 11.98
N ARG A 205 9.21 1.81 12.43
CA ARG A 205 7.88 1.83 13.05
C ARG A 205 6.82 1.40 12.06
N CYS A 206 6.89 1.86 10.80
CA CYS A 206 6.03 1.33 9.74
C CYS A 206 6.25 -0.16 9.50
N ALA A 207 7.50 -0.62 9.45
CA ALA A 207 7.81 -2.04 9.23
C ALA A 207 7.17 -2.94 10.30
N ALA A 208 7.28 -2.56 11.57
CA ALA A 208 6.69 -3.28 12.68
C ALA A 208 5.15 -3.31 12.62
N GLN A 209 4.53 -2.19 12.25
CA GLN A 209 3.08 -2.09 12.08
C GLN A 209 2.58 -2.93 10.89
N ILE A 210 3.31 -2.90 9.76
CA ILE A 210 3.05 -3.77 8.61
C ILE A 210 3.12 -5.22 9.06
N ALA A 211 4.22 -5.65 9.70
CA ALA A 211 4.38 -7.02 10.15
C ALA A 211 3.26 -7.46 11.13
N SER A 212 2.90 -6.61 12.10
CA SER A 212 1.79 -6.89 13.02
C SER A 212 0.48 -7.12 12.28
N PHE A 213 0.13 -6.23 11.35
CA PHE A 213 -1.10 -6.35 10.58
C PHE A 213 -1.07 -7.59 9.68
N LEU A 214 0.04 -7.83 8.99
CA LEU A 214 0.20 -9.00 8.13
C LEU A 214 0.14 -10.31 8.91
N GLN A 215 0.52 -10.33 10.18
CA GLN A 215 0.43 -11.52 11.03
C GLN A 215 -0.96 -11.72 11.63
N THR A 216 -1.62 -10.64 12.07
CA THR A 216 -2.79 -10.74 12.97
C THR A 216 -4.07 -10.09 12.46
N GLY A 217 -4.00 -9.32 11.36
CA GLY A 217 -5.10 -8.46 10.90
C GLY A 217 -5.27 -7.20 11.74
N ARG A 218 -4.34 -6.89 12.66
CA ARG A 218 -4.40 -5.72 13.54
C ARG A 218 -3.07 -4.98 13.66
N PHE A 219 -3.14 -3.66 13.75
CA PHE A 219 -2.02 -2.81 14.10
C PHE A 219 -1.76 -2.84 15.61
N GLN A 220 -0.55 -2.48 16.00
CA GLN A 220 -0.20 -2.27 17.40
C GLN A 220 -0.62 -0.85 17.78
N HIS A 221 -1.83 -0.75 18.28
CA HIS A 221 -2.29 0.43 19.01
C HIS A 221 -1.64 0.37 20.39
N ASP A 222 -0.87 1.38 20.77
CA ASP A 222 -0.32 1.45 22.12
C ASP A 222 -1.48 1.27 23.12
N ARG A 223 -1.36 0.30 24.04
CA ARG A 223 -2.19 0.30 25.25
C ARG A 223 -1.89 1.63 25.94
N GLN A 224 -2.86 2.53 25.97
CA GLN A 224 -2.87 3.59 26.98
C GLN A 224 -3.08 2.89 28.33
N ASP A 225 -1.99 2.47 28.95
CA ASP A 225 -1.90 2.30 30.41
C ASP A 225 -1.12 3.49 30.96
#